data_AF-G9NLK7-F1
#
_entry.id   AF-G9NLK7-F1
#
_cell.length_a   1.000
_cell.length_b   1.000
_cell.length_c   1.000
_cell.angle_alpha   90.00
_cell.angle_beta   90.00
_cell.angle_gamma   90.00
#
_symmetry.space_group_name_H-M   'P 1'
#
loop_
_entity.id
_entity.type
_entity.pdbx_description
1 polymer ?
#
loop_
_entity_poly.entity_id
_entity_poly.type
_entity_poly.pdbx_seq_one_letter_code
_entity_poly.pdbx_strand_id
1 'polypeptide(L)'
;GDLGSTADAVERSLEENFALASRWGCILLIDEADVFLEARQTENFDRNSLVAVFLRTLEYYTGILFLTTNRVGTFDEAFTSRIHISLYYPPLDASSTLAVFHRGTAELELDERSIDKFILDYYGRNEEARWNGRQIRNACQTALALA
;
A
#
# COMPACT_ATOMS: atom_id res chain seq x y z
N GLY A 1 -7.45 3.61 -16.24
CA GLY A 1 -7.50 4.26 -14.93
C GLY A 1 -7.94 5.69 -15.10
N ASP A 2 -8.45 6.31 -14.04
CA ASP A 2 -9.10 7.63 -14.06
C ASP A 2 -8.13 8.80 -14.36
N LEU A 3 -6.82 8.54 -14.38
CA LEU A 3 -5.79 9.53 -14.72
C LEU A 3 -5.52 9.66 -16.23
N GLY A 4 -6.03 8.75 -17.07
CA GLY A 4 -5.73 8.72 -18.50
C GLY A 4 -4.49 7.90 -18.85
N SER A 5 -4.10 7.88 -20.13
CA SER A 5 -3.02 7.01 -20.66
C SER A 5 -1.87 7.76 -21.34
N THR A 6 -1.96 9.08 -21.48
CA THR A 6 -0.90 9.93 -22.03
C THR A 6 -0.37 10.87 -20.95
N ALA A 7 0.89 11.30 -21.07
CA ALA A 7 1.51 12.21 -20.11
C ALA A 7 0.70 13.49 -19.89
N ASP A 8 0.23 14.12 -20.98
CA ASP A 8 -0.57 15.36 -20.90
C ASP A 8 -1.96 15.17 -20.27
N ALA A 9 -2.56 13.98 -20.41
CA ALA A 9 -3.85 13.67 -19.79
C ALA A 9 -3.67 13.43 -18.29
N VAL A 10 -2.63 12.69 -17.92
CA VAL A 10 -2.26 12.42 -16.54
C VAL A 10 -1.87 13.70 -15.82
N GLU A 11 -1.08 14.57 -16.46
CA GLU A 11 -0.71 15.88 -15.89
C GLU A 11 -1.94 16.69 -15.51
N ARG A 12 -2.84 16.92 -16.47
CA ARG A 12 -4.06 17.70 -16.22
C ARG A 12 -4.93 17.09 -15.14
N SER A 13 -5.10 15.77 -15.16
CA SER A 13 -5.88 15.07 -14.14
C SER A 13 -5.25 15.24 -12.75
N LEU A 14 -3.93 15.11 -12.63
CA LEU A 14 -3.23 15.32 -11.36
C LEU A 14 -3.35 16.77 -10.88
N GLU A 15 -3.11 17.75 -11.75
CA GLU A 15 -3.22 19.17 -11.41
C GLU A 15 -4.64 19.53 -10.94
N GLU A 16 -5.67 19.07 -11.64
CA GLU A 16 -7.07 19.30 -11.28
C GLU A 16 -7.41 18.68 -9.92
N ASN A 17 -7.07 17.40 -9.71
CA ASN A 17 -7.34 16.70 -8.45
C ASN A 17 -6.56 17.30 -7.27
N PHE A 18 -5.32 17.70 -7.49
CA PHE A 18 -4.47 18.32 -6.47
C PHE A 18 -5.02 19.69 -6.09
N ALA A 19 -5.42 20.50 -7.07
CA ALA A 19 -6.04 21.81 -6.83
C ALA A 19 -7.37 21.68 -6.06
N LEU A 20 -8.20 20.70 -6.41
CA LEU A 20 -9.44 20.41 -5.70
C LEU A 20 -9.18 19.95 -4.26
N ALA A 21 -8.25 19.02 -4.05
CA ALA A 21 -7.88 18.53 -2.73
C ALA A 21 -7.35 19.66 -1.84
N SER A 22 -6.47 20.51 -2.36
CA SER A 22 -5.96 21.68 -1.64
C SER A 22 -7.07 22.69 -1.33
N ARG A 23 -7.98 22.95 -2.27
CA ARG A 23 -9.11 23.87 -2.06
C ARG A 23 -10.07 23.38 -0.99
N TRP A 24 -10.28 22.07 -0.89
CA TRP A 24 -11.18 21.46 0.09
C TRP A 24 -10.49 21.09 1.41
N GLY A 25 -9.16 21.24 1.51
CA GLY A 25 -8.40 20.83 2.68
C GLY A 25 -8.40 19.31 2.89
N CYS A 26 -8.55 18.55 1.81
CA CYS A 26 -8.59 17.09 1.86
C CYS A 26 -7.19 16.48 1.89
N ILE A 27 -7.11 15.28 2.45
CA ILE A 27 -5.96 14.39 2.27
C ILE A 27 -6.13 13.69 0.92
N LEU A 28 -5.09 13.72 0.09
CA LEU A 28 -5.06 12.99 -1.17
C LEU A 28 -4.39 11.62 -0.97
N LEU A 29 -4.97 10.57 -1.53
CA LEU A 29 -4.40 9.22 -1.56
C LEU A 29 -4.25 8.80 -3.02
N ILE A 30 -3.04 8.40 -3.41
CA ILE A 30 -2.79 7.73 -4.68
C ILE A 30 -2.39 6.30 -4.35
N ASP A 31 -3.30 5.39 -4.68
CA ASP A 31 -3.11 3.96 -4.46
C ASP A 31 -2.32 3.32 -5.61
N GLU A 32 -1.50 2.32 -5.31
CA GLU A 32 -0.70 1.58 -6.29
C GLU A 32 0.14 2.49 -7.20
N ALA A 33 0.80 3.49 -6.62
CA ALA A 33 1.61 4.48 -7.34
C ALA A 33 2.89 3.92 -7.99
N ASP A 34 3.04 2.59 -8.06
CA ASP A 34 4.17 1.85 -8.62
C ASP A 34 4.59 2.39 -9.99
N VAL A 35 3.63 2.64 -10.88
CA VAL A 35 3.88 3.13 -12.25
C VAL A 35 4.56 4.50 -12.26
N PHE A 36 4.28 5.32 -11.26
CA PHE A 36 4.88 6.65 -11.13
C PHE A 36 6.20 6.62 -10.38
N LEU A 37 6.35 5.67 -9.45
CA LEU A 37 7.48 5.59 -8.54
C LEU A 37 8.66 4.78 -9.09
N GLU A 38 8.43 3.94 -10.11
CA GLU A 38 9.46 3.13 -10.74
C GLU A 38 10.58 3.92 -11.42
N ALA A 39 11.80 3.38 -11.35
CA ALA A 39 12.98 3.92 -12.00
C ALA A 39 12.76 4.09 -13.50
N ARG A 40 13.30 5.19 -14.02
CA ARG A 40 13.31 5.49 -15.46
C ARG A 40 14.02 4.38 -16.23
N GLN A 41 13.41 3.93 -17.32
CA GLN A 41 14.00 2.96 -18.25
C GLN A 41 14.43 3.68 -19.52
N THR A 42 15.66 3.40 -20.00
CA THR A 42 16.25 4.08 -21.17
C THR A 42 15.39 3.97 -22.44
N GLU A 43 14.62 2.89 -22.56
CA GLU A 43 13.85 2.57 -23.77
C GLU A 43 12.38 2.99 -23.70
N ASN A 44 11.90 3.53 -22.57
CA ASN A 44 10.48 3.86 -22.37
C ASN A 44 10.24 5.36 -22.16
N PHE A 45 10.22 6.11 -23.25
CA PHE A 45 10.04 7.56 -23.26
C PHE A 45 8.69 8.01 -22.68
N ASP A 46 7.61 7.30 -22.99
CA ASP A 46 6.27 7.64 -22.51
C ASP A 46 6.18 7.51 -20.98
N ARG A 47 6.73 6.42 -20.43
CA ARG A 47 6.77 6.23 -18.97
C ARG A 47 7.68 7.23 -18.28
N ASN A 48 8.86 7.50 -18.83
CA ASN A 48 9.75 8.51 -18.26
C ASN A 48 9.10 9.90 -18.24
N SER A 49 8.29 10.21 -19.25
CA SER A 49 7.51 11.46 -19.31
C SER A 49 6.46 11.51 -18.20
N LEU A 50 5.74 10.40 -17.95
CA LEU A 50 4.78 10.29 -16.84
C LEU A 50 5.45 10.47 -15.47
N VAL A 51 6.60 9.82 -15.25
CA VAL A 51 7.37 9.94 -14.01
C VAL A 51 7.83 11.40 -13.80
N ALA A 52 8.30 12.07 -14.86
CA ALA A 52 8.75 13.46 -14.79
C ALA A 52 7.60 14.42 -14.46
N VAL A 53 6.44 14.27 -15.12
CA VAL A 53 5.22 15.04 -14.82
C VAL A 53 4.84 14.84 -13.35
N PHE A 54 4.77 13.60 -12.90
CA PHE A 54 4.35 13.28 -11.53
C PHE A 54 5.30 13.90 -10.48
N LEU A 55 6.62 13.78 -10.66
CA LEU A 55 7.62 14.42 -9.79
C LEU A 55 7.46 15.94 -9.72
N ARG A 56 7.15 16.58 -10.86
CA ARG A 56 6.89 18.02 -10.93
C ARG A 56 5.63 18.38 -10.16
N THR A 57 4.52 17.66 -10.34
CA THR A 57 3.27 17.95 -9.63
C THR A 57 3.42 17.77 -8.11
N LEU A 58 4.19 16.75 -7.67
CA LEU A 58 4.48 16.54 -6.24
C LEU A 58 5.23 17.71 -5.60
N GLU A 59 6.16 18.34 -6.33
CA GLU A 59 6.97 19.45 -5.81
C GLU A 59 6.12 20.70 -5.52
N TYR A 60 5.07 20.92 -6.30
CA TYR A 60 4.17 22.08 -6.13
C TYR A 60 2.95 21.78 -5.24
N TYR A 61 2.73 20.53 -4.85
CA TYR A 61 1.58 20.17 -4.03
C TYR A 61 1.76 20.65 -2.58
N THR A 62 0.80 21.44 -2.10
CA THR A 62 0.83 22.05 -0.76
C THR A 62 -0.06 21.34 0.26
N GLY A 63 -0.72 20.25 -0.13
CA GLY A 63 -1.58 19.45 0.75
C GLY A 63 -0.89 18.22 1.34
N ILE A 64 -1.68 17.39 2.04
CA ILE A 64 -1.21 16.10 2.57
C ILE A 64 -1.48 15.02 1.53
N LEU A 65 -0.41 14.35 1.10
CA LEU A 65 -0.47 13.26 0.13
C LEU A 65 0.02 11.96 0.75
N PHE A 66 -0.80 10.91 0.62
CA PHE A 66 -0.41 9.53 0.85
C PHE A 66 -0.19 8.82 -0.48
N LEU A 67 0.90 8.09 -0.57
CA LEU A 67 1.22 7.20 -1.68
C LEU A 67 1.32 5.78 -1.11
N THR A 68 0.70 4.82 -1.77
CA THR A 68 0.92 3.40 -1.50
C THR A 68 1.62 2.76 -2.69
N THR A 69 2.41 1.73 -2.41
CA THR A 69 3.19 1.03 -3.43
C THR A 69 3.57 -0.34 -2.91
N ASN A 70 3.50 -1.34 -3.80
CA ASN A 70 3.96 -2.69 -3.52
C ASN A 70 5.41 -2.91 -3.99
N ARG A 71 6.04 -1.91 -4.64
CA ARG A 71 7.35 -2.00 -5.29
C ARG A 71 8.37 -1.07 -4.65
N VAL A 72 8.91 -1.50 -3.51
CA VAL A 72 9.90 -0.72 -2.73
C VAL A 72 11.30 -0.71 -3.36
N GLY A 73 11.63 -1.70 -4.21
CA GLY A 73 13.00 -1.96 -4.69
C GLY A 73 13.46 -1.19 -5.93
N THR A 74 12.61 -0.37 -6.54
CA THR A 74 12.87 0.25 -7.85
C THR A 74 12.53 1.72 -7.87
N PHE A 75 12.68 2.45 -6.76
CA PHE A 75 12.36 3.87 -6.74
C PHE A 75 13.37 4.70 -7.54
N ASP A 76 12.88 5.67 -8.31
CA ASP A 76 13.73 6.75 -8.81
C ASP A 76 14.24 7.55 -7.60
N GLU A 77 15.56 7.75 -7.52
CA GLU A 77 16.21 8.45 -6.41
C GLU A 77 15.63 9.86 -6.19
N ALA A 78 15.10 10.50 -7.25
CA ALA A 78 14.46 11.80 -7.17
C ALA A 78 13.11 11.79 -6.42
N PHE A 79 12.48 10.62 -6.21
CA PHE A 79 11.28 10.51 -5.37
C PHE A 79 11.61 10.59 -3.90
N THR A 80 12.68 9.92 -3.47
CA THR A 80 13.03 9.82 -2.05
C THR A 80 13.25 11.20 -1.43
N SER A 81 13.79 12.16 -2.19
CA SER A 81 13.98 13.54 -1.71
C SER A 81 12.69 14.34 -1.53
N ARG A 82 11.56 13.90 -2.10
CA ARG A 82 10.25 14.55 -2.05
C ARG A 82 9.28 13.85 -1.08
N ILE A 83 9.69 12.74 -0.48
CA ILE A 83 8.91 11.99 0.50
C ILE A 83 9.36 12.40 1.90
N HIS A 84 8.47 13.03 2.65
CA HIS A 84 8.74 13.46 4.03
C HIS A 84 8.82 12.26 5.00
N ILE A 85 7.98 11.25 4.80
CA ILE A 85 7.88 10.07 5.67
C ILE A 85 7.65 8.84 4.79
N SER A 86 8.50 7.83 4.99
CA SER A 86 8.35 6.51 4.38
C SER A 86 7.99 5.49 5.45
N LEU A 87 6.83 4.83 5.28
CA LEU A 87 6.38 3.76 6.18
C LEU A 87 6.55 2.41 5.49
N TYR A 88 7.45 1.59 6.02
CA TYR A 88 7.65 0.22 5.56
C TYR A 88 6.78 -0.75 6.36
N TYR A 89 6.01 -1.58 5.66
CA TYR A 89 5.18 -2.63 6.25
C TYR A 89 5.80 -3.99 5.92
N PRO A 90 6.63 -4.56 6.82
CA PRO A 90 7.21 -5.88 6.60
C PRO A 90 6.15 -6.98 6.62
N PRO A 91 6.48 -8.19 6.12
CA PRO A 91 5.69 -9.39 6.41
C PRO A 91 5.49 -9.57 7.92
N LEU A 92 4.35 -10.14 8.31
CA LEU A 92 4.01 -10.35 9.71
C LEU A 92 5.03 -11.29 10.38
N ASP A 93 5.55 -10.87 11.52
CA ASP A 93 6.25 -11.75 12.45
C ASP A 93 5.25 -12.62 13.23
N ALA A 94 5.75 -13.55 14.05
CA ALA A 94 4.89 -14.44 14.83
C ALA A 94 3.96 -13.67 15.79
N SER A 95 4.47 -12.59 16.40
CA SER A 95 3.74 -11.80 17.40
C SER A 95 2.62 -10.96 16.77
N SER A 96 2.90 -10.31 15.64
CA SER A 96 1.95 -9.54 14.86
C SER A 96 0.94 -10.44 14.16
N THR A 97 1.33 -11.65 13.74
CA THR A 97 0.40 -12.67 13.25
C THR A 97 -0.65 -12.99 14.32
N LEU A 98 -0.22 -13.36 15.53
CA LEU A 98 -1.14 -13.60 16.66
C LEU A 98 -2.06 -12.40 16.91
N ALA A 99 -1.50 -11.19 16.99
CA ALA A 99 -2.28 -9.99 17.24
C ALA A 99 -3.38 -9.73 16.17
N VAL A 100 -3.08 -10.00 14.90
CA VAL A 100 -4.06 -9.87 13.81
C VAL A 100 -5.16 -10.93 13.92
N PHE A 101 -4.82 -12.18 14.26
CA PHE A 101 -5.81 -13.23 14.50
C PHE A 101 -6.73 -12.90 15.67
N HIS A 102 -6.20 -12.50 16.83
CA HIS A 102 -7.01 -12.11 17.98
C HIS A 102 -7.96 -10.98 17.65
N ARG A 103 -7.51 -9.99 16.87
CA ARG A 103 -8.40 -8.92 16.40
C ARG A 103 -9.51 -9.45 15.48
N GLY A 104 -9.21 -10.42 14.64
CA GLY A 104 -10.17 -11.06 13.73
C GLY A 104 -11.18 -11.97 14.43
N THR A 105 -10.86 -12.48 15.62
CA THR A 105 -11.69 -13.39 16.41
C THR A 105 -12.21 -12.78 17.71
N ALA A 106 -12.07 -11.47 17.90
CA ALA A 106 -12.36 -10.79 19.17
C ALA A 106 -13.81 -10.95 19.65
N GLU A 107 -14.74 -11.23 18.74
CA GLU A 107 -16.17 -11.41 19.03
C GLU A 107 -16.57 -12.87 19.32
N LEU A 108 -15.60 -13.80 19.29
CA LEU A 108 -15.85 -15.23 19.47
C LEU A 108 -15.40 -15.71 20.86
N GLU A 109 -16.22 -16.55 21.49
CA GLU A 109 -15.80 -17.30 22.67
C GLU A 109 -14.94 -18.50 22.23
N LEU A 110 -13.62 -18.32 22.26
CA LEU A 110 -12.67 -19.34 21.85
C LEU A 110 -11.68 -19.67 22.97
N ASP A 111 -11.17 -20.90 22.96
CA ASP A 111 -10.00 -21.25 23.78
C ASP A 111 -8.74 -20.60 23.18
N GLU A 112 -8.40 -19.41 23.69
CA GLU A 112 -7.23 -18.62 23.25
C GLU A 112 -5.96 -19.46 23.24
N ARG A 113 -5.74 -20.33 24.23
CA ARG A 113 -4.50 -21.13 24.31
C ARG A 113 -4.39 -22.13 23.16
N SER A 114 -5.51 -22.76 22.79
CA SER A 114 -5.55 -23.69 21.67
C SER A 114 -5.34 -22.98 20.34
N ILE A 115 -5.92 -21.78 20.20
CA ILE A 115 -5.78 -20.95 19.00
C ILE A 115 -4.36 -20.42 18.83
N ASP A 116 -3.77 -19.88 19.89
CA ASP A 116 -2.40 -19.37 19.86
C ASP A 116 -1.41 -20.46 19.47
N LYS A 117 -1.59 -21.65 20.07
CA LYS A 117 -0.78 -22.82 19.73
C LYS A 117 -0.94 -23.21 18.26
N PHE A 118 -2.17 -23.22 17.74
CA PHE A 118 -2.43 -23.51 16.33
C PHE A 118 -1.76 -22.48 15.40
N ILE A 119 -1.93 -21.19 15.70
CA ILE A 119 -1.36 -20.09 14.89
C ILE A 119 0.17 -20.16 14.88
N LEU A 120 0.80 -20.33 16.04
CA LEU A 120 2.26 -20.38 16.16
C LEU A 120 2.84 -21.63 15.48
N ASP A 121 2.19 -22.79 15.62
CA ASP A 121 2.60 -24.01 14.93
C ASP A 121 2.46 -23.86 13.41
N TYR A 122 1.37 -23.27 12.92
CA TYR A 122 1.20 -22.94 11.51
C TYR A 122 2.29 -21.98 11.01
N TYR A 123 2.54 -20.90 11.75
CA TYR A 123 3.55 -19.88 11.41
C TYR A 123 4.96 -20.47 11.30
N GLY A 124 5.31 -21.37 12.24
CA GLY A 124 6.62 -22.03 12.28
C GLY A 124 6.81 -23.06 11.17
N ARG A 125 5.76 -23.80 10.78
CA ARG A 125 5.83 -24.83 9.73
C ARG A 125 5.77 -24.31 8.31
N ASN A 126 5.24 -23.09 8.10
CA ASN A 126 4.93 -22.56 6.77
C ASN A 126 5.77 -21.32 6.45
N GLU A 127 7.09 -21.39 6.55
CA GLU A 127 7.98 -20.22 6.37
C GLU A 127 7.78 -19.52 5.00
N GLU A 128 7.62 -20.28 3.91
CA GLU A 128 7.39 -19.74 2.56
C GLU A 128 5.92 -19.38 2.27
N ALA A 129 4.99 -19.79 3.14
CA ALA A 129 3.55 -19.67 2.91
C ALA A 129 2.82 -19.03 4.09
N ARG A 130 3.51 -18.19 4.87
CA ARG A 130 2.91 -17.46 5.99
C ARG A 130 1.76 -16.57 5.51
N TRP A 131 0.67 -16.58 6.25
CA TRP A 131 -0.48 -15.77 5.89
C TRP A 131 -0.21 -14.29 6.16
N ASN A 132 -0.56 -13.45 5.18
CA ASN A 132 -0.65 -12.01 5.38
C ASN A 132 -1.97 -11.62 6.06
N GLY A 133 -2.07 -10.35 6.48
CA GLY A 133 -3.26 -9.86 7.18
C GLY A 133 -4.58 -10.04 6.41
N ARG A 134 -4.55 -9.99 5.07
CA ARG A 134 -5.75 -10.22 4.24
C ARG A 134 -6.18 -11.69 4.29
N GLN A 135 -5.23 -12.62 4.20
CA GLN A 135 -5.52 -14.06 4.30
C GLN A 135 -6.06 -14.41 5.68
N ILE A 136 -5.46 -13.88 6.74
CA ILE A 136 -5.93 -14.08 8.13
C ILE A 136 -7.37 -13.57 8.27
N ARG A 137 -7.64 -12.33 7.86
CA ARG A 137 -8.99 -11.75 7.92
C ARG A 137 -10.02 -12.60 7.19
N ASN A 138 -9.71 -13.05 5.97
CA ASN A 138 -10.61 -13.88 5.18
C ASN A 138 -10.86 -15.24 5.84
N ALA A 139 -9.83 -15.84 6.45
CA ALA A 139 -9.97 -17.10 7.18
C ALA A 139 -10.89 -16.94 8.40
N CYS A 140 -10.68 -15.89 9.20
CA CYS A 140 -11.55 -15.58 10.35
C CYS A 140 -13.00 -15.35 9.92
N GLN A 141 -13.24 -14.56 8.87
CA GLN A 141 -14.59 -14.30 8.35
C GLN A 141 -15.25 -15.59 7.83
N THR A 142 -14.50 -16.46 7.19
CA THR A 142 -15.02 -17.76 6.73
C THR A 142 -15.36 -18.67 7.90
N ALA A 143 -14.51 -18.74 8.92
CA ALA A 143 -14.78 -19.52 10.14
C ALA A 143 -16.04 -19.02 10.85
N LEU A 144 -16.21 -17.69 10.96
CA LEU A 144 -17.40 -17.05 11.52
C LEU A 144 -18.68 -17.40 10.74
N ALA A 145 -18.60 -17.47 9.41
CA ALA A 145 -19.77 -17.80 8.58
C ALA A 145 -20.15 -19.28 8.61
N LEU A 146 -19.24 -20.17 9.05
CA LEU A 146 -19.45 -21.62 9.14
C LEU A 146 -19.85 -22.08 10.55
N ALA A 147 -19.69 -21.22 11.56
CA ALA A 147 -20.09 -21.47 12.95
C ALA A 147 -21.60 -21.30 13.15
#